data_AF-A0A4R6G9J5-F1
#
_entry.id   AF-A0A4R6G9J5-F1
#
_cell.length_a   1.000
_cell.length_b   1.000
_cell.length_c   1.000
_cell.angle_alpha   90.00
_cell.angle_beta   90.00
_cell.angle_gamma   90.00
#
_symmetry.space_group_name_H-M   'P 1'
#
loop_
_entity.id
_entity.type
_entity.pdbx_description
1 polymer ?
#
loop_
_entity_poly.entity_id
_entity_poly.type
_entity_poly.pdbx_seq_one_letter_code
_entity_poly.pdbx_strand_id
1 'polypeptide(L)'
;MAEQPDPLRAELQALQVRAYGPDADIHADPAAVARLQELEQAFAHRRFHAEGVGEDATTPAHGRSGERAADAEARRDARSRAVATDRDARSRAVATDPGGTASGGRDTAPRRPAARRRPAARRRVAWTLAGIAAATAAATAVAAALAVSPPATKTPADAGSGIPRTSVNTTEAASRTSAYLQYIEGKRDEVLGLPGAEAVAARILRSDFRPHGTLYGRLVGVGRTLDDRLCMIIEDAPTARVVCLSTPWASPVTVVFPLADSAAFSRGEPAYIGYTLSADGAVVATPGIDPAEAHAGTPGRTAAPWHGPR
;
A
#
# COMPACT_ATOMS: atom_id res chain seq x y z
N MET A 1 47.62 9.27 -0.56
CA MET A 1 47.68 7.80 -0.70
C MET A 1 46.28 7.35 -1.08
N ALA A 2 46.10 6.71 -2.23
CA ALA A 2 44.78 6.23 -2.66
C ALA A 2 44.41 5.00 -1.83
N GLU A 3 43.25 5.04 -1.19
CA GLU A 3 42.69 3.93 -0.43
C GLU A 3 42.40 2.77 -1.39
N GLN A 4 42.99 1.60 -1.13
CA GLN A 4 42.77 0.43 -1.97
C GLN A 4 41.31 -0.01 -1.84
N PRO A 5 40.60 -0.23 -2.96
CA PRO A 5 39.21 -0.70 -2.90
C PRO A 5 39.13 -2.07 -2.22
N ASP A 6 38.13 -2.24 -1.35
CA ASP A 6 37.84 -3.49 -0.65
C ASP A 6 37.70 -4.64 -1.68
N PRO A 7 38.50 -5.72 -1.58
CA PRO A 7 38.47 -6.81 -2.54
C PRO A 7 37.10 -7.47 -2.67
N LEU A 8 36.30 -7.52 -1.60
CA LEU A 8 34.96 -8.12 -1.64
C LEU A 8 33.98 -7.27 -2.45
N ARG A 9 34.15 -5.95 -2.45
CA ARG A 9 33.34 -5.02 -3.23
C ARG A 9 33.67 -5.12 -4.71
N ALA A 10 34.95 -5.30 -5.05
CA ALA A 10 35.38 -5.54 -6.42
C ALA A 10 34.84 -6.87 -6.98
N GLU A 11 34.85 -7.93 -6.15
CA GLU A 11 34.27 -9.23 -6.51
C GLU A 11 32.75 -9.13 -6.77
N LEU A 12 32.01 -8.48 -5.86
CA LEU A 12 30.56 -8.26 -6.04
C LEU A 12 30.26 -7.49 -7.33
N GLN A 13 31.00 -6.42 -7.60
CA GLN A 13 30.81 -5.61 -8.81
C GLN A 13 31.05 -6.44 -10.09
N ALA A 14 32.08 -7.28 -10.10
CA ALA A 14 32.37 -8.16 -11.23
C ALA A 14 31.22 -9.16 -11.49
N LEU A 15 30.67 -9.77 -10.43
CA LEU A 15 29.54 -10.69 -10.55
C LEU A 15 28.25 -9.98 -10.98
N GLN A 16 27.99 -8.76 -10.49
CA GLN A 16 26.82 -7.98 -10.91
C GLN A 16 26.88 -7.57 -12.38
N VAL A 17 28.06 -7.26 -12.92
CA VAL A 17 28.24 -7.00 -14.36
C VAL A 17 27.90 -8.25 -15.18
N ARG A 18 28.31 -9.45 -14.72
CA ARG A 18 27.95 -10.71 -15.38
C ARG A 18 26.48 -11.09 -15.24
N ALA A 19 25.81 -10.64 -14.18
CA ALA A 19 24.40 -10.95 -13.94
C ALA A 19 23.43 -9.98 -14.63
N TYR A 20 23.78 -8.69 -14.68
CA TYR A 20 22.87 -7.62 -15.07
C TYR A 20 23.43 -6.74 -16.20
N GLY A 21 24.61 -7.06 -16.73
CA GLY A 21 25.23 -6.35 -17.84
C GLY A 21 24.63 -6.68 -19.20
N PRO A 22 25.02 -5.93 -20.26
CA PRO A 22 24.54 -6.16 -21.62
C PRO A 22 24.89 -7.55 -22.16
N ASP A 23 26.00 -8.12 -21.68
CA ASP A 23 26.51 -9.45 -22.03
C ASP A 23 26.34 -10.42 -20.85
N ALA A 24 25.18 -10.39 -20.18
CA ALA A 24 24.96 -11.20 -18.98
C ALA A 24 25.08 -12.70 -19.26
N ASP A 25 26.08 -13.34 -18.63
CA ASP A 25 26.45 -14.74 -18.84
C ASP A 25 26.41 -15.56 -17.54
N ILE A 26 26.05 -14.95 -16.39
CA ILE A 26 26.17 -15.59 -15.08
C ILE A 26 25.36 -16.90 -14.97
N HIS A 27 24.29 -17.05 -15.74
CA HIS A 27 23.45 -18.25 -15.73
C HIS A 27 24.17 -19.51 -16.22
N ALA A 28 25.27 -19.37 -16.96
CA ALA A 28 26.11 -20.49 -17.37
C ALA A 28 27.01 -21.03 -16.24
N ASP A 29 27.10 -20.31 -15.12
CA ASP A 29 27.96 -20.63 -13.97
C ASP A 29 27.16 -20.60 -12.66
N PRO A 30 26.59 -21.76 -12.22
CA PRO A 30 25.79 -21.81 -11.00
C PRO A 30 26.58 -21.48 -9.73
N ALA A 31 27.91 -21.68 -9.73
CA ALA A 31 28.75 -21.32 -8.60
C ALA A 31 28.87 -19.79 -8.48
N ALA A 32 29.00 -19.08 -9.61
CA ALA A 32 29.00 -17.62 -9.63
C ALA A 32 27.67 -17.03 -9.13
N VAL A 33 26.52 -17.64 -9.48
CA VAL A 33 25.21 -17.21 -8.96
C VAL A 33 25.12 -17.36 -7.44
N ALA A 34 25.54 -18.52 -6.91
CA ALA A 34 25.55 -18.75 -5.46
C ALA A 34 26.46 -17.74 -4.73
N ARG A 35 27.64 -17.47 -5.30
CA ARG A 35 28.58 -16.49 -4.76
C ARG A 35 28.04 -15.06 -4.79
N LEU A 36 27.34 -14.68 -5.86
CA LEU A 36 26.67 -13.37 -5.96
C LEU A 36 25.63 -13.21 -4.84
N GLN A 37 24.79 -14.21 -4.62
CA GLN A 37 23.76 -14.18 -3.57
C GLN A 37 24.37 -14.07 -2.17
N GLU A 38 25.43 -14.81 -1.88
CA GLU A 38 26.16 -14.73 -0.61
C GLU A 38 26.70 -13.32 -0.35
N LEU A 39 27.35 -12.72 -1.35
CA LEU A 39 27.90 -11.37 -1.24
C LEU A 39 26.78 -10.32 -1.09
N GLU A 40 25.71 -10.39 -1.87
CA GLU A 40 24.58 -9.46 -1.75
C GLU A 40 23.93 -9.51 -0.36
N GLN A 41 23.77 -10.71 0.21
CA GLN A 41 23.27 -10.87 1.59
C GLN A 41 24.24 -10.29 2.62
N ALA A 42 25.54 -10.59 2.51
CA ALA A 42 26.56 -10.08 3.43
C ALA A 42 26.62 -8.54 3.42
N PHE A 43 26.53 -7.93 2.24
CA PHE A 43 26.52 -6.47 2.10
C PHE A 43 25.18 -5.84 2.55
N ALA A 44 24.05 -6.50 2.32
CA ALA A 44 22.76 -6.06 2.86
C ALA A 44 22.80 -5.98 4.39
N HIS A 45 23.29 -7.02 5.06
CA HIS A 45 23.44 -7.03 6.52
C HIS A 45 24.38 -5.95 7.04
N ARG A 46 25.54 -5.74 6.39
CA ARG A 46 26.47 -4.66 6.78
C ARG A 46 25.85 -3.27 6.65
N ARG A 47 25.01 -3.04 5.64
CA ARG A 47 24.33 -1.76 5.45
C ARG A 47 23.38 -1.45 6.62
N PHE A 48 22.57 -2.42 7.04
CA PHE A 48 21.67 -2.25 8.18
C PHE A 48 22.43 -2.00 9.50
N HIS A 49 23.57 -2.67 9.72
CA HIS A 49 24.37 -2.45 10.92
C HIS A 49 25.12 -1.10 10.93
N ALA A 50 25.56 -0.60 9.78
CA ALA A 50 26.21 0.71 9.69
C ALA A 50 25.24 1.86 9.96
N GLU A 51 23.97 1.71 9.57
CA GLU A 51 22.93 2.74 9.77
C GLU A 51 22.35 2.73 11.21
N GLY A 52 22.41 1.60 11.92
CA GLY A 52 21.86 1.46 13.28
C GLY A 52 22.75 1.96 14.44
N VAL A 53 23.98 2.41 14.18
CA VAL A 53 24.93 2.88 15.23
C VAL A 53 25.01 4.42 15.30
N GLY A 54 24.13 5.12 14.58
CA GLY A 54 24.16 6.59 14.46
C GLY A 54 23.55 7.40 15.62
N GLU A 55 22.93 6.77 16.62
CA GLU A 55 22.06 7.50 17.55
C GLU A 55 22.19 7.01 19.01
N ASP A 56 23.41 7.09 19.58
CA ASP A 56 23.56 7.15 21.05
C ASP A 56 24.93 7.66 21.55
N ALA A 57 25.67 8.41 20.71
CA ALA A 57 26.85 9.14 21.17
C ALA A 57 26.45 10.54 21.67
N THR A 58 25.61 10.59 22.70
CA THR A 58 25.40 11.83 23.46
C THR A 58 26.63 12.04 24.35
N THR A 59 27.51 12.92 23.90
CA THR A 59 28.57 13.58 24.68
C THR A 59 28.11 13.90 26.10
N PRO A 60 28.80 13.43 27.17
CA PRO A 60 28.55 13.92 28.51
C PRO A 60 29.17 15.31 28.65
N ALA A 61 28.39 16.35 28.35
CA ALA A 61 28.77 17.72 28.67
C ALA A 61 28.56 17.96 30.17
N HIS A 62 29.67 18.15 30.88
CA HIS A 62 29.70 18.69 32.23
C HIS A 62 28.94 20.03 32.30
N GLY A 63 27.91 20.08 33.14
CA GLY A 63 27.19 21.31 33.48
C GLY A 63 26.51 21.18 34.83
N ARG A 64 27.18 21.69 35.88
CA ARG A 64 26.65 21.86 37.24
C ARG A 64 25.31 22.59 37.25
N SER A 65 24.29 21.99 37.84
CA SER A 65 23.12 22.62 38.51
C SER A 65 22.31 21.46 39.11
N GLY A 66 22.44 21.13 40.38
CA GLY A 66 21.66 21.78 41.42
C GLY A 66 20.54 20.87 41.92
N GLU A 67 20.92 19.80 42.63
CA GLU A 67 20.38 19.47 43.97
C GLU A 67 18.92 19.88 44.25
N ARG A 68 17.92 19.18 43.67
CA ARG A 68 16.49 19.25 44.08
C ARG A 68 15.56 18.21 43.42
N ALA A 69 16.01 16.97 43.21
CA ALA A 69 15.17 15.94 42.59
C ALA A 69 15.19 14.57 43.31
N ALA A 70 15.65 14.51 44.56
CA ALA A 70 15.69 13.25 45.33
C ALA A 70 14.35 12.85 45.99
N ASP A 71 13.33 13.71 46.01
CA ASP A 71 12.08 13.46 46.75
C ASP A 71 10.90 12.95 45.89
N ALA A 72 11.05 12.85 44.57
CA ALA A 72 9.96 12.42 43.68
C ALA A 72 9.98 10.91 43.35
N GLU A 73 11.14 10.27 43.36
CA GLU A 73 11.30 8.85 42.99
C GLU A 73 10.70 7.90 44.05
N ALA A 74 10.82 8.25 45.34
CA ALA A 74 10.34 7.41 46.44
C ALA A 74 8.80 7.22 46.50
N ARG A 75 8.02 8.07 45.81
CA ARG A 75 6.56 7.96 45.77
C ARG A 75 6.03 7.10 44.61
N ARG A 76 6.84 6.82 43.57
CA ARG A 76 6.41 5.95 42.45
C ARG A 76 6.50 4.46 42.78
N ASP A 77 7.50 4.05 43.57
CA ASP A 77 7.67 2.63 43.92
C ASP A 77 6.60 2.09 44.89
N ALA A 78 5.98 2.94 45.71
CA ALA A 78 4.89 2.51 46.59
C ALA A 78 3.58 2.21 45.82
N ARG A 79 3.35 2.85 44.67
CA ARG A 79 2.10 2.69 43.90
C ARG A 79 2.12 1.47 42.98
N SER A 80 3.30 1.03 42.56
CA SER A 80 3.47 -0.15 41.71
C SER A 80 3.30 -1.48 42.47
N ARG A 81 3.53 -1.52 43.79
CA ARG A 81 3.32 -2.74 44.60
C ARG A 81 1.86 -3.03 44.97
N ALA A 82 0.97 -2.04 44.93
CA ALA A 82 -0.43 -2.23 45.31
C ALA A 82 -1.32 -2.82 44.19
N VAL A 83 -0.84 -2.85 42.94
CA VAL A 83 -1.63 -3.32 41.78
C VAL A 83 -1.30 -4.77 41.39
N ALA A 84 -0.24 -5.36 41.95
CA ALA A 84 0.21 -6.71 41.60
C ALA A 84 -0.52 -7.85 42.34
N THR A 85 -1.35 -7.56 43.36
CA THR A 85 -1.98 -8.62 44.19
C THR A 85 -3.41 -8.98 43.80
N ASP A 86 -4.04 -8.33 42.81
CA ASP A 86 -5.44 -8.61 42.42
C ASP A 86 -5.56 -9.57 41.21
N ARG A 87 -4.47 -9.79 40.45
CA ARG A 87 -4.54 -10.55 39.20
C ARG A 87 -4.41 -12.07 39.37
N ASP A 88 -3.90 -12.54 40.50
CA ASP A 88 -3.76 -13.98 40.78
C ASP A 88 -5.06 -14.65 41.28
N ALA A 89 -6.12 -13.88 41.56
CA ALA A 89 -7.39 -14.44 42.02
C ALA A 89 -8.34 -14.90 40.89
N ARG A 90 -8.07 -14.55 39.62
CA ARG A 90 -9.02 -14.83 38.50
C ARG A 90 -8.61 -15.92 37.51
N SER A 91 -7.46 -16.57 37.68
CA SER A 91 -6.95 -17.56 36.70
C SER A 91 -7.11 -19.04 37.09
N ARG A 92 -7.94 -19.37 38.10
CA ARG A 92 -8.30 -20.77 38.41
C ARG A 92 -9.79 -21.03 38.26
N ALA A 93 -10.20 -21.39 37.05
CA ALA A 93 -11.33 -22.31 36.81
C ALA A 93 -11.36 -22.69 35.32
N VAL A 94 -10.50 -23.63 34.92
CA VAL A 94 -10.67 -24.40 33.67
C VAL A 94 -10.70 -25.88 34.04
N ALA A 95 -11.63 -26.57 33.39
CA ALA A 95 -11.79 -28.01 33.20
C ALA A 95 -12.44 -28.83 34.33
N THR A 96 -13.71 -29.19 34.11
CA THR A 96 -14.09 -30.62 34.05
C THR A 96 -15.36 -30.81 33.20
N ASP A 97 -15.18 -31.42 32.03
CA ASP A 97 -16.15 -32.29 31.35
C ASP A 97 -15.58 -33.72 31.56
N PRO A 98 -16.33 -34.85 31.68
CA PRO A 98 -17.34 -35.30 30.72
C PRO A 98 -18.54 -36.08 31.29
N GLY A 99 -19.71 -35.99 30.65
CA GLY A 99 -20.79 -36.93 30.95
C GLY A 99 -22.05 -36.75 30.11
N GLY A 100 -22.23 -37.58 29.08
CA GLY A 100 -23.45 -37.56 28.27
C GLY A 100 -23.58 -38.75 27.33
N THR A 101 -23.88 -39.90 27.92
CA THR A 101 -24.28 -41.18 27.32
C THR A 101 -25.35 -41.09 26.21
N ALA A 102 -25.09 -41.85 25.14
CA ALA A 102 -25.96 -42.90 24.58
C ALA A 102 -27.20 -42.59 23.70
N SER A 103 -27.26 -43.45 22.67
CA SER A 103 -28.44 -44.10 22.10
C SER A 103 -29.36 -43.32 21.16
N GLY A 104 -29.50 -43.86 19.94
CA GLY A 104 -30.71 -43.67 19.17
C GLY A 104 -30.57 -43.98 17.69
N GLY A 105 -30.38 -45.25 17.33
CA GLY A 105 -30.53 -45.68 15.95
C GLY A 105 -31.93 -45.39 15.40
N ARG A 106 -31.99 -45.00 14.13
CA ARG A 106 -33.08 -45.44 13.25
C ARG A 106 -32.68 -45.29 11.78
N ASP A 107 -32.43 -46.45 11.19
CA ASP A 107 -32.65 -46.73 9.78
C ASP A 107 -34.03 -46.23 9.35
N THR A 108 -34.09 -45.50 8.24
CA THR A 108 -35.24 -45.59 7.33
C THR A 108 -34.78 -45.33 5.90
N ALA A 109 -35.04 -46.34 5.08
CA ALA A 109 -34.69 -46.49 3.68
C ALA A 109 -35.44 -45.48 2.76
N PRO A 110 -35.18 -45.48 1.43
CA PRO A 110 -35.40 -44.36 0.54
C PRO A 110 -36.82 -44.29 -0.04
N ARG A 111 -37.32 -43.08 -0.29
CA ARG A 111 -38.50 -42.82 -1.13
C ARG A 111 -38.14 -41.94 -2.34
N ARG A 112 -37.98 -42.58 -3.50
CA ARG A 112 -38.25 -42.02 -4.85
C ARG A 112 -39.78 -42.13 -5.13
N PRO A 113 -40.32 -41.68 -6.29
CA PRO A 113 -40.33 -40.34 -6.87
C PRO A 113 -41.77 -39.92 -7.29
N ALA A 114 -42.07 -38.62 -7.41
CA ALA A 114 -43.24 -38.13 -8.18
C ALA A 114 -42.99 -36.66 -8.56
N ALA A 115 -42.54 -36.34 -9.77
CA ALA A 115 -43.39 -36.10 -10.95
C ALA A 115 -44.45 -35.01 -10.74
N ARG A 116 -44.13 -33.76 -11.11
CA ARG A 116 -45.08 -32.85 -11.76
C ARG A 116 -44.38 -31.92 -12.76
N ARG A 117 -44.48 -32.35 -14.02
CA ARG A 117 -44.41 -31.59 -15.28
C ARG A 117 -45.40 -30.40 -15.22
N ARG A 118 -45.05 -29.17 -15.61
CA ARG A 118 -45.19 -28.50 -16.95
C ARG A 118 -45.49 -27.00 -16.69
N PRO A 119 -45.57 -26.09 -17.69
CA PRO A 119 -44.74 -25.86 -18.87
C PRO A 119 -44.28 -24.37 -18.98
N ALA A 120 -43.50 -24.11 -20.02
CA ALA A 120 -42.99 -22.80 -20.45
C ALA A 120 -44.06 -21.71 -20.64
N ALA A 121 -43.73 -20.48 -20.24
CA ALA A 121 -44.33 -19.26 -20.79
C ALA A 121 -43.22 -18.30 -21.20
N ARG A 122 -42.87 -18.38 -22.49
CA ARG A 122 -42.20 -17.34 -23.26
C ARG A 122 -43.02 -16.05 -23.13
N ARG A 123 -42.43 -14.98 -22.62
CA ARG A 123 -42.74 -13.62 -23.08
C ARG A 123 -41.44 -12.86 -23.29
N ARG A 124 -40.98 -12.92 -24.54
CA ARG A 124 -40.22 -11.85 -25.16
C ARG A 124 -41.16 -10.66 -25.24
N VAL A 125 -40.81 -9.54 -24.61
CA VAL A 125 -41.30 -8.23 -25.02
C VAL A 125 -40.06 -7.38 -25.22
N ALA A 126 -39.69 -7.26 -26.48
CA ALA A 126 -38.76 -6.29 -26.98
C ALA A 126 -39.35 -4.89 -26.76
N TRP A 127 -38.59 -4.00 -26.13
CA TRP A 127 -38.74 -2.57 -26.29
C TRP A 127 -37.44 -2.04 -26.88
N THR A 128 -37.44 -2.02 -28.20
CA THR A 128 -36.55 -1.22 -29.04
C THR A 128 -37.10 0.19 -29.15
N LEU A 129 -36.19 1.16 -29.25
CA LEU A 129 -36.35 2.54 -29.74
C LEU A 129 -36.93 3.58 -28.77
N ALA A 130 -36.09 4.51 -28.32
CA ALA A 130 -36.09 5.89 -28.81
C ALA A 130 -35.12 6.75 -27.96
N GLY A 131 -34.24 7.51 -28.61
CA GLY A 131 -33.41 8.50 -27.92
C GLY A 131 -32.15 8.96 -28.65
N ILE A 132 -32.20 9.16 -29.97
CA ILE A 132 -31.21 10.01 -30.65
C ILE A 132 -31.78 11.43 -30.68
N ALA A 133 -31.14 12.34 -29.95
CA ALA A 133 -31.14 13.78 -30.19
C ALA A 133 -29.79 14.30 -29.64
N ALA A 134 -28.78 14.45 -30.49
CA ALA A 134 -28.46 15.71 -31.17
C ALA A 134 -28.15 16.86 -30.20
N ALA A 135 -26.85 17.08 -29.95
CA ALA A 135 -26.29 18.39 -29.64
C ALA A 135 -24.80 18.43 -30.02
N THR A 136 -24.55 18.46 -31.32
CA THR A 136 -23.36 19.10 -31.89
C THR A 136 -23.54 20.62 -31.77
N ALA A 137 -22.75 21.29 -30.93
CA ALA A 137 -22.34 22.69 -31.11
C ALA A 137 -21.45 23.17 -29.95
N ALA A 138 -20.15 23.30 -30.21
CA ALA A 138 -19.28 24.39 -29.75
C ALA A 138 -17.89 24.13 -30.36
N ALA A 139 -17.70 24.56 -31.60
CA ALA A 139 -16.98 25.79 -31.90
C ALA A 139 -15.47 25.63 -31.67
N THR A 140 -14.83 25.12 -32.72
CA THR A 140 -13.47 25.48 -33.11
C THR A 140 -13.26 26.99 -33.00
N ALA A 141 -12.40 27.42 -32.08
CA ALA A 141 -11.84 28.75 -32.07
C ALA A 141 -10.32 28.67 -32.31
N VAL A 142 -9.97 28.99 -33.55
CA VAL A 142 -8.86 29.85 -33.95
C VAL A 142 -7.44 29.41 -33.55
N ALA A 143 -6.76 28.91 -34.57
CA ALA A 143 -5.32 28.95 -34.73
C ALA A 143 -4.74 30.37 -34.53
N ALA A 144 -3.46 30.39 -34.18
CA ALA A 144 -2.56 31.55 -34.22
C ALA A 144 -2.63 32.50 -33.01
N ALA A 145 -1.89 32.15 -31.95
CA ALA A 145 -1.19 33.12 -31.14
C ALA A 145 0.32 32.84 -31.27
N LEU A 146 0.89 33.45 -32.30
CA LEU A 146 2.22 34.05 -32.37
C LEU A 146 3.35 33.35 -31.60
N ALA A 147 4.25 32.74 -32.38
CA ALA A 147 5.66 32.69 -32.06
C ALA A 147 6.18 34.13 -31.90
N VAL A 148 6.07 34.70 -30.70
CA VAL A 148 6.86 35.85 -30.29
C VAL A 148 8.13 35.30 -29.68
N SER A 149 9.18 35.24 -30.49
CA SER A 149 10.54 35.19 -29.96
C SER A 149 10.75 36.45 -29.12
N PRO A 150 11.09 36.35 -27.82
CA PRO A 150 11.47 37.54 -27.07
C PRO A 150 12.74 38.15 -27.70
N PRO A 151 12.82 39.48 -27.85
CA PRO A 151 14.07 40.10 -28.24
C PRO A 151 15.11 39.77 -27.16
N ALA A 152 16.31 39.41 -27.61
CA ALA A 152 17.47 39.20 -26.76
C ALA A 152 17.67 40.43 -25.85
N THR A 153 17.19 40.32 -24.61
CA THR A 153 17.50 41.25 -23.54
C THR A 153 18.99 41.11 -23.27
N LYS A 154 19.74 42.12 -23.72
CA LYS A 154 21.10 42.37 -23.27
C LYS A 154 21.09 42.34 -21.73
N THR A 155 21.67 41.28 -21.19
CA THR A 155 21.95 41.12 -19.78
C THR A 155 22.73 42.35 -19.30
N PRO A 156 22.19 43.17 -18.37
CA PRO A 156 23.03 44.12 -17.66
C PRO A 156 24.02 43.30 -16.82
N ALA A 157 25.29 43.59 -17.05
CA ALA A 157 26.37 43.14 -16.20
C ALA A 157 26.14 43.65 -14.77
N ASP A 158 26.40 42.75 -13.81
CA ASP A 158 26.72 43.02 -12.41
C ASP A 158 25.86 44.02 -11.62
N ALA A 159 24.98 43.45 -10.80
CA ALA A 159 24.84 43.93 -9.42
C ALA A 159 24.73 42.70 -8.51
N GLY A 160 25.82 42.44 -7.78
CA GLY A 160 25.93 41.33 -6.84
C GLY A 160 24.86 41.40 -5.75
N SER A 161 23.83 40.56 -5.88
CA SER A 161 23.06 40.07 -4.75
C SER A 161 23.62 38.70 -4.39
N GLY A 162 24.49 38.67 -3.39
CA GLY A 162 25.04 37.44 -2.82
C GLY A 162 23.94 36.65 -2.13
N ILE A 163 23.09 35.97 -2.91
CA ILE A 163 22.29 34.86 -2.39
C ILE A 163 23.29 33.72 -2.19
N PRO A 164 23.55 33.27 -0.95
CA PRO A 164 24.44 32.16 -0.72
C PRO A 164 23.89 30.95 -1.47
N ARG A 165 24.58 30.55 -2.54
CA ARG A 165 24.35 29.26 -3.19
C ARG A 165 24.83 28.20 -2.21
N THR A 166 23.92 27.72 -1.37
CA THR A 166 24.10 26.45 -0.68
C THR A 166 24.25 25.38 -1.76
N SER A 167 25.49 24.98 -2.02
CA SER A 167 25.77 23.78 -2.79
C SER A 167 25.19 22.61 -2.00
N VAL A 168 23.97 22.21 -2.35
CA VAL A 168 23.37 20.99 -1.80
C VAL A 168 24.30 19.86 -2.20
N ASN A 169 24.92 19.26 -1.19
CA ASN A 169 25.90 18.20 -1.36
C ASN A 169 25.22 17.05 -2.13
N THR A 170 25.65 16.77 -3.35
CA THR A 170 24.96 15.84 -4.26
C THR A 170 24.87 14.42 -3.69
N THR A 171 25.77 14.06 -2.78
CA THR A 171 25.76 12.84 -1.97
C THR A 171 24.58 12.76 -1.01
N GLU A 172 24.17 13.88 -0.41
CA GLU A 172 23.03 13.92 0.50
C GLU A 172 21.70 13.79 -0.26
N ALA A 173 21.61 14.40 -1.45
CA ALA A 173 20.46 14.25 -2.33
C ALA A 173 20.30 12.80 -2.83
N ALA A 174 21.41 12.12 -3.17
CA ALA A 174 21.39 10.71 -3.56
C ALA A 174 20.94 9.79 -2.41
N SER A 175 21.41 10.05 -1.18
CA SER A 175 21.02 9.28 0.02
C SER A 175 19.53 9.42 0.33
N ARG A 176 19.00 10.66 0.33
CA ARG A 176 17.56 10.91 0.56
C ARG A 176 16.68 10.24 -0.50
N THR A 177 17.13 10.24 -1.75
CA THR A 177 16.42 9.57 -2.84
C THR A 177 16.39 8.05 -2.64
N SER A 178 17.51 7.45 -2.20
CA SER A 178 17.58 6.01 -1.88
C SER A 178 16.63 5.62 -0.74
N ALA A 179 16.61 6.39 0.34
CA ALA A 179 15.73 6.10 1.49
C ALA A 179 14.25 6.23 1.10
N TYR A 180 13.90 7.23 0.29
CA TYR A 180 12.55 7.41 -0.21
C TYR A 180 12.09 6.24 -1.11
N LEU A 181 12.94 5.77 -2.02
CA LEU A 181 12.62 4.64 -2.88
C LEU A 181 12.41 3.35 -2.07
N GLN A 182 13.29 3.07 -1.10
CA GLN A 182 13.13 1.92 -0.20
C GLN A 182 11.81 1.99 0.59
N TYR A 183 11.44 3.18 1.07
CA TYR A 183 10.15 3.39 1.75
C TYR A 183 8.96 3.08 0.83
N ILE A 184 8.98 3.57 -0.42
CA ILE A 184 7.92 3.32 -1.41
C ILE A 184 7.85 1.84 -1.78
N GLU A 185 8.99 1.17 -1.95
CA GLU A 185 9.02 -0.28 -2.22
C GLU A 185 8.46 -1.09 -1.05
N GLY A 186 8.84 -0.76 0.18
CA GLY A 186 8.28 -1.39 1.38
C GLY A 186 6.76 -1.21 1.47
N LYS A 187 6.26 0.00 1.20
CA LYS A 187 4.81 0.28 1.17
C LYS A 187 4.09 -0.45 0.05
N ARG A 188 4.72 -0.61 -1.11
CA ARG A 188 4.18 -1.40 -2.22
C ARG A 188 4.01 -2.87 -1.79
N ASP A 189 5.04 -3.45 -1.21
CA ASP A 189 4.99 -4.85 -0.79
C ASP A 189 3.96 -5.08 0.33
N GLU A 190 3.81 -4.12 1.25
CA GLU A 190 2.78 -4.13 2.29
C GLU A 190 1.36 -4.14 1.69
N VAL A 191 1.07 -3.26 0.71
CA VAL A 191 -0.25 -3.19 0.08
C VAL A 191 -0.54 -4.42 -0.78
N LEU A 192 0.44 -4.91 -1.54
CA LEU A 192 0.29 -6.10 -2.39
C LEU A 192 0.18 -7.40 -1.57
N GLY A 193 0.69 -7.40 -0.34
CA GLY A 193 0.60 -8.51 0.62
C GLY A 193 -0.72 -8.56 1.41
N LEU A 194 -1.64 -7.61 1.22
CA LEU A 194 -2.90 -7.59 1.96
C LEU A 194 -3.78 -8.82 1.65
N PRO A 195 -4.37 -9.48 2.66
CA PRO A 195 -5.25 -10.63 2.43
C PRO A 195 -6.44 -10.28 1.54
N GLY A 196 -6.72 -11.07 0.50
CA GLY A 196 -7.79 -10.82 -0.47
C GLY A 196 -7.35 -9.99 -1.70
N ALA A 197 -6.14 -9.45 -1.72
CA ALA A 197 -5.58 -8.76 -2.89
C ALA A 197 -4.77 -9.69 -3.82
N GLU A 198 -4.56 -10.96 -3.47
CA GLU A 198 -3.55 -11.85 -4.07
C GLU A 198 -3.77 -12.03 -5.58
N ALA A 199 -5.02 -12.23 -6.01
CA ALA A 199 -5.37 -12.43 -7.41
C ALA A 199 -5.14 -11.19 -8.29
N VAL A 200 -5.16 -9.99 -7.70
CA VAL A 200 -4.87 -8.74 -8.42
C VAL A 200 -3.39 -8.39 -8.29
N ALA A 201 -2.80 -8.59 -7.10
CA ALA A 201 -1.38 -8.38 -6.86
C ALA A 201 -0.49 -9.19 -7.81
N ALA A 202 -0.86 -10.44 -8.12
CA ALA A 202 -0.15 -11.27 -9.08
C ALA A 202 -0.19 -10.74 -10.53
N ARG A 203 -1.13 -9.85 -10.86
CA ARG A 203 -1.32 -9.27 -12.20
C ARG A 203 -0.96 -7.79 -12.27
N ILE A 204 -0.66 -7.15 -11.15
CA ILE A 204 -0.26 -5.74 -11.11
C ILE A 204 1.16 -5.61 -11.67
N LEU A 205 1.32 -4.66 -12.59
CA LEU A 205 2.64 -4.21 -13.05
C LEU A 205 3.32 -3.49 -11.87
N ARG A 206 4.33 -4.13 -11.28
CA ARG A 206 5.07 -3.58 -10.12
C ARG A 206 5.65 -2.20 -10.37
N SER A 207 6.05 -1.90 -11.61
CA SER A 207 6.57 -0.59 -12.03
C SER A 207 5.51 0.52 -12.00
N ASP A 208 4.25 0.15 -12.20
CA ASP A 208 3.13 1.09 -12.35
C ASP A 208 2.33 1.22 -11.05
N PHE A 209 2.67 0.41 -10.05
CA PHE A 209 2.03 0.48 -8.76
C PHE A 209 2.53 1.68 -7.94
N ARG A 210 1.59 2.53 -7.54
CA ARG A 210 1.78 3.72 -6.73
C ARG A 210 1.13 3.51 -5.36
N PRO A 211 1.90 3.26 -4.30
CA PRO A 211 1.36 3.27 -2.95
C PRO A 211 1.03 4.71 -2.56
N HIS A 212 -0.18 4.93 -2.04
CA HIS A 212 -0.58 6.21 -1.45
C HIS A 212 -0.30 6.28 0.06
N GLY A 213 0.16 5.17 0.65
CA GLY A 213 0.41 5.06 2.08
C GLY A 213 -0.89 4.89 2.86
N THR A 214 -0.93 5.44 4.07
CA THR A 214 -2.08 5.34 4.97
C THR A 214 -2.99 6.55 4.82
N LEU A 215 -4.17 6.37 4.23
CA LEU A 215 -5.21 7.39 4.08
C LEU A 215 -6.34 7.11 5.07
N TYR A 216 -6.50 7.99 6.06
CA TYR A 216 -7.52 7.87 7.13
C TYR A 216 -7.47 6.51 7.85
N GLY A 217 -6.25 6.07 8.20
CA GLY A 217 -6.02 4.84 8.95
C GLY A 217 -6.07 3.55 8.11
N ARG A 218 -6.16 3.63 6.78
CA ARG A 218 -6.15 2.46 5.88
C ARG A 218 -5.04 2.56 4.86
N LEU A 219 -4.34 1.46 4.60
CA LEU A 219 -3.39 1.40 3.50
C LEU A 219 -4.11 1.43 2.15
N VAL A 220 -3.62 2.27 1.24
CA VAL A 220 -4.17 2.44 -0.11
C VAL A 220 -3.06 2.43 -1.14
N GLY A 221 -3.29 1.76 -2.28
CA GLY A 221 -2.41 1.83 -3.44
C GLY A 221 -3.17 1.61 -4.75
N VAL A 222 -2.60 2.08 -5.84
CA VAL A 222 -3.17 1.97 -7.20
C VAL A 222 -2.14 1.43 -8.15
N GLY A 223 -2.54 0.58 -9.09
CA GLY A 223 -1.65 0.12 -10.15
C GLY A 223 -2.39 -0.39 -11.37
N ARG A 224 -1.70 -0.41 -12.50
CA ARG A 224 -2.19 -1.04 -13.72
C ARG A 224 -1.92 -2.54 -13.69
N THR A 225 -2.85 -3.32 -14.20
CA THR A 225 -2.70 -4.77 -14.37
C THR A 225 -2.25 -5.11 -15.79
N LEU A 226 -1.80 -6.35 -15.98
CA LEU A 226 -1.40 -6.90 -17.29
C LEU A 226 -2.51 -6.83 -18.35
N ASP A 227 -3.78 -6.84 -17.94
CA ASP A 227 -4.96 -6.69 -18.80
C ASP A 227 -5.40 -5.22 -18.99
N ASP A 228 -4.50 -4.26 -18.75
CA ASP A 228 -4.73 -2.81 -18.86
C ASP A 228 -5.94 -2.32 -18.06
N ARG A 229 -6.16 -2.89 -16.87
CA ARG A 229 -7.12 -2.38 -15.90
C ARG A 229 -6.40 -1.58 -14.85
N LEU A 230 -7.02 -0.50 -14.40
CA LEU A 230 -6.49 0.33 -13.33
C LEU A 230 -7.17 -0.08 -12.02
N CYS A 231 -6.41 -0.64 -11.08
CA CYS A 231 -6.93 -1.19 -9.85
C CYS A 231 -6.49 -0.36 -8.63
N MET A 232 -7.41 -0.13 -7.71
CA MET A 232 -7.17 0.41 -6.37
C MET A 232 -7.34 -0.71 -5.34
N ILE A 233 -6.37 -0.85 -4.44
CA ILE A 233 -6.36 -1.79 -3.32
C ILE A 233 -6.45 -0.97 -2.03
N ILE A 234 -7.43 -1.30 -1.18
CA ILE A 234 -7.67 -0.63 0.10
C ILE A 234 -7.73 -1.68 1.19
N GLU A 235 -6.99 -1.48 2.28
CA GLU A 235 -7.08 -2.31 3.46
C GLU A 235 -8.47 -2.21 4.13
N ASP A 236 -9.13 -3.36 4.30
CA ASP A 236 -10.43 -3.46 4.98
C ASP A 236 -10.49 -4.66 5.92
N ALA A 237 -9.87 -4.53 7.08
CA ALA A 237 -9.74 -5.61 8.06
C ALA A 237 -11.01 -6.49 8.17
N PRO A 238 -10.93 -7.81 7.93
CA PRO A 238 -9.71 -8.61 7.80
C PRO A 238 -9.12 -8.76 6.38
N THR A 239 -9.73 -8.16 5.34
CA THR A 239 -9.35 -8.38 3.92
C THR A 239 -9.29 -7.09 3.12
N ALA A 240 -8.31 -6.91 2.24
CA ALA A 240 -8.34 -5.84 1.28
C ALA A 240 -9.58 -5.88 0.38
N ARG A 241 -10.12 -4.70 0.08
CA ARG A 241 -11.03 -4.49 -1.04
C ARG A 241 -10.25 -4.04 -2.26
N VAL A 242 -10.59 -4.63 -3.41
CA VAL A 242 -9.98 -4.29 -4.69
C VAL A 242 -11.06 -3.83 -5.66
N VAL A 243 -10.82 -2.70 -6.31
CA VAL A 243 -11.71 -2.13 -7.32
C VAL A 243 -10.92 -1.78 -8.56
N CYS A 244 -11.37 -2.26 -9.71
CA CYS A 244 -10.65 -2.11 -10.97
C CYS A 244 -11.53 -1.46 -12.04
N LEU A 245 -11.01 -0.39 -12.63
CA LEU A 245 -11.57 0.32 -13.78
C LEU A 245 -11.07 -0.31 -15.08
N SER A 246 -11.95 -0.43 -16.06
CA SER A 246 -11.56 -0.71 -17.45
C SER A 246 -11.15 0.60 -18.12
N THR A 247 -9.85 0.88 -18.20
CA THR A 247 -9.35 2.08 -18.88
C THR A 247 -9.55 1.97 -20.41
N PRO A 248 -9.60 3.11 -21.14
CA PRO A 248 -9.43 4.50 -20.68
C PRO A 248 -10.73 5.27 -20.39
N TRP A 249 -11.92 4.72 -20.62
CA TRP A 249 -13.19 5.47 -20.52
C TRP A 249 -14.05 5.12 -19.31
N ALA A 250 -13.47 4.47 -18.31
CA ALA A 250 -14.20 4.13 -17.09
C ALA A 250 -14.60 5.39 -16.32
N SER A 251 -15.86 5.42 -15.88
CA SER A 251 -16.30 6.39 -14.88
C SER A 251 -15.52 6.17 -13.57
N PRO A 252 -15.25 7.24 -12.79
CA PRO A 252 -14.68 7.10 -11.46
C PRO A 252 -15.51 6.14 -10.61
N VAL A 253 -14.85 5.37 -9.75
CA VAL A 253 -15.53 4.46 -8.82
C VAL A 253 -15.17 4.83 -7.40
N THR A 254 -16.19 4.97 -6.55
CA THR A 254 -16.05 5.29 -5.13
C THR A 254 -16.38 4.07 -4.27
N VAL A 255 -15.51 3.78 -3.30
CA VAL A 255 -15.72 2.74 -2.29
C VAL A 255 -15.85 3.39 -0.93
N VAL A 256 -16.93 3.09 -0.23
CA VAL A 256 -17.22 3.68 1.09
C VAL A 256 -16.93 2.70 2.21
N PHE A 257 -16.26 3.19 3.25
CA PHE A 257 -15.97 2.44 4.47
C PHE A 257 -16.43 3.20 5.71
N PRO A 258 -16.79 2.50 6.81
CA PRO A 258 -16.88 3.13 8.11
C PRO A 258 -15.50 3.65 8.52
N LEU A 259 -15.46 4.86 9.09
CA LEU A 259 -14.23 5.44 9.66
C LEU A 259 -13.81 4.62 10.88
N ALA A 260 -12.58 4.10 10.87
CA ALA A 260 -12.09 3.15 11.89
C ALA A 260 -12.01 3.77 13.31
N ASP A 261 -11.81 5.10 13.38
CA ASP A 261 -11.81 5.86 14.63
C ASP A 261 -12.84 6.99 14.56
N SER A 262 -14.08 6.67 14.95
CA SER A 262 -15.16 7.64 15.12
C SER A 262 -14.92 8.66 16.26
N ALA A 263 -13.79 8.54 16.99
CA ALA A 263 -13.45 9.44 18.10
C ALA A 263 -13.25 10.91 17.69
N ALA A 264 -12.90 11.17 16.42
CA ALA A 264 -12.69 12.54 15.92
C ALA A 264 -13.99 13.30 15.59
N PHE A 265 -15.13 12.61 15.45
CA PHE A 265 -16.41 13.24 15.11
C PHE A 265 -17.38 13.13 16.30
N SER A 266 -17.35 14.14 17.17
CA SER A 266 -18.03 14.17 18.48
C SER A 266 -19.57 14.21 18.44
N ARG A 267 -20.24 13.76 17.38
CA ARG A 267 -21.71 13.88 17.23
C ARG A 267 -22.47 12.56 17.20
N GLY A 268 -21.81 11.42 17.39
CA GLY A 268 -22.51 10.13 17.52
C GLY A 268 -23.11 9.59 16.22
N GLU A 269 -22.90 10.26 15.08
CA GLU A 269 -23.26 9.74 13.76
C GLU A 269 -22.10 8.91 13.20
N PRO A 270 -22.39 7.76 12.55
CA PRO A 270 -21.35 6.98 11.88
C PRO A 270 -20.73 7.82 10.76
N ALA A 271 -19.47 8.19 10.94
CA ALA A 271 -18.70 8.83 9.89
C ALA A 271 -18.26 7.76 8.88
N TYR A 272 -18.50 8.04 7.60
CA TYR A 272 -18.02 7.22 6.50
C TYR A 272 -16.92 7.95 5.75
N ILE A 273 -16.09 7.20 5.04
CA ILE A 273 -15.11 7.72 4.11
C ILE A 273 -15.23 7.06 2.75
N GLY A 274 -15.27 7.87 1.69
CA GLY A 274 -15.26 7.42 0.31
C GLY A 274 -13.86 7.52 -0.28
N TYR A 275 -13.37 6.44 -0.89
CA TYR A 275 -12.15 6.45 -1.71
C TYR A 275 -12.57 6.36 -3.18
N THR A 276 -12.28 7.41 -3.94
CA THR A 276 -12.63 7.51 -5.36
C THR A 276 -11.40 7.30 -6.22
N LEU A 277 -11.42 6.27 -7.06
CA LEU A 277 -10.42 6.04 -8.10
C LEU A 277 -10.92 6.68 -9.40
N SER A 278 -10.15 7.60 -9.97
CA SER A 278 -10.40 8.20 -11.28
C SER A 278 -9.68 7.46 -12.41
N ALA A 279 -10.07 7.71 -13.66
CA ALA A 279 -9.53 7.04 -14.84
C ALA A 279 -8.03 7.31 -15.09
N ASP A 280 -7.49 8.39 -14.53
CA ASP A 280 -6.07 8.77 -14.58
C ASP A 280 -5.21 8.15 -13.47
N GLY A 281 -5.79 7.36 -12.57
CA GLY A 281 -5.07 6.73 -11.46
C GLY A 281 -4.98 7.56 -10.20
N ALA A 282 -5.61 8.75 -10.15
CA ALA A 282 -5.68 9.50 -8.90
C ALA A 282 -6.67 8.86 -7.92
N VAL A 283 -6.35 8.97 -6.63
CA VAL A 283 -7.23 8.57 -5.52
C VAL A 283 -7.58 9.77 -4.68
N VAL A 284 -8.87 10.00 -4.48
CA VAL A 284 -9.38 11.03 -3.59
C VAL A 284 -10.12 10.38 -2.43
N ALA A 285 -9.74 10.72 -1.20
CA ALA A 285 -10.39 10.26 0.02
C ALA A 285 -11.28 11.38 0.59
N THR A 286 -12.59 11.14 0.65
CA THR A 286 -13.61 12.12 1.04
C THR A 286 -14.29 11.68 2.33
N PRO A 287 -14.01 12.32 3.48
CA PRO A 287 -14.67 12.03 4.74
C PRO A 287 -16.10 12.59 4.76
N GLY A 288 -16.99 11.96 5.52
CA GLY A 288 -18.37 12.41 5.70
C GLY A 288 -19.28 12.14 4.50
N ILE A 289 -18.89 11.23 3.61
CA ILE A 289 -19.72 10.85 2.46
C ILE A 289 -20.98 10.11 2.95
N ASP A 290 -22.16 10.46 2.41
CA ASP A 290 -23.36 9.66 2.66
C ASP A 290 -23.24 8.35 1.84
N PRO A 291 -23.31 7.16 2.47
CA PRO A 291 -23.30 5.89 1.74
C PRO A 291 -24.44 5.77 0.72
N ALA A 292 -25.55 6.51 0.88
CA ALA A 292 -26.61 6.60 -0.11
C ALA A 292 -26.22 7.45 -1.33
N GLU A 293 -25.42 8.49 -1.14
CA GLU A 293 -24.89 9.32 -2.24
C GLU A 293 -23.76 8.62 -2.99
N ALA A 294 -23.14 7.59 -2.40
CA ALA A 294 -22.23 6.67 -3.08
C ALA A 294 -23.00 5.72 -4.03
N HIS A 295 -23.84 6.28 -4.89
CA HIS A 295 -24.40 5.60 -6.04
C HIS A 295 -23.40 5.69 -7.20
N ALA A 296 -22.69 4.60 -7.47
CA ALA A 296 -22.67 3.94 -8.79
C ALA A 296 -21.44 3.03 -8.94
N GLY A 297 -21.74 1.76 -9.24
CA GLY A 297 -20.76 0.69 -9.38
C GLY A 297 -20.66 -0.09 -8.10
N THR A 298 -21.60 -1.02 -7.87
CA THR A 298 -21.34 -2.14 -6.96
C THR A 298 -19.96 -2.67 -7.37
N PRO A 299 -18.93 -2.60 -6.50
CA PRO A 299 -17.62 -3.09 -6.87
C PRO A 299 -17.84 -4.53 -7.26
N GLY A 300 -17.65 -4.83 -8.54
CA GLY A 300 -17.75 -6.19 -9.02
C GLY A 300 -16.76 -6.96 -8.18
N ARG A 301 -17.25 -7.78 -7.24
CA ARG A 301 -16.42 -8.82 -6.62
C ARG A 301 -15.89 -9.57 -7.81
N THR A 302 -14.65 -9.26 -8.19
CA THR A 302 -13.96 -10.00 -9.21
C THR A 302 -13.55 -11.24 -8.46
N ALA A 303 -14.52 -12.13 -8.22
CA ALA A 303 -14.24 -13.52 -7.92
C ALA A 303 -13.48 -13.98 -9.16
N ALA A 304 -12.16 -13.88 -9.10
CA ALA A 304 -11.32 -14.47 -10.12
C ALA A 304 -11.73 -15.94 -10.17
N PRO A 305 -12.19 -16.46 -11.32
CA PRO A 305 -12.37 -17.89 -11.43
C PRO A 305 -11.03 -18.51 -11.08
N TRP A 306 -11.00 -19.25 -9.96
CA TRP A 306 -9.83 -19.97 -9.52
C TRP A 306 -9.50 -21.01 -10.59
N HIS A 307 -8.57 -20.70 -11.47
CA HIS A 307 -7.96 -21.68 -12.33
C HIS A 307 -6.94 -22.41 -11.46
N GLY A 308 -7.38 -23.51 -10.84
CA GLY A 308 -6.49 -24.38 -10.08
C GLY A 308 -5.32 -24.85 -10.94
N PRO A 309 -4.19 -25.24 -10.31
CA PRO A 309 -3.01 -25.70 -11.04
C PRO A 309 -3.38 -26.92 -11.90
N ARG A 310 -2.99 -26.88 -13.18
CA ARG A 310 -2.96 -28.04 -14.07
C ARG A 310 -1.64 -28.76 -13.92
#